data_AF-A0A0Q6FWN0-F1
#
_entry.id   AF-A0A0Q6FWN0-F1
#
_cell.length_a   1.000
_cell.length_b   1.000
_cell.length_c   1.000
_cell.angle_alpha   90.00
_cell.angle_beta   90.00
_cell.angle_gamma   90.00
#
_symmetry.space_group_name_H-M   'P 1'
#
loop_
_entity.id
_entity.type
_entity.pdbx_description
1 polymer ?
#
loop_
_entity_poly.entity_id
_entity_poly.type
_entity_poly.pdbx_seq_one_letter_code
_entity_poly.pdbx_strand_id
1 'polypeptide(L)'
;MSIESRRATVQRLIVSEGIAGRSIGSDMDFLSLAEQWVSREIDMPEMRRLYQAVREERRKQKLNPNPTPSTELFAEEPQTSSDEQSAEIARFAQSDFNE
;
A
#
# COMPACT_ATOMS: atom_id res chain seq x y z
N MET A 1 4.08 -29.71 0.32
CA MET A 1 2.63 -29.45 0.19
C MET A 1 2.33 -28.93 -1.22
N SER A 2 1.37 -29.53 -1.95
CA SER A 2 1.00 -29.07 -3.31
C SER A 2 0.18 -27.77 -3.27
N ILE A 3 0.01 -27.13 -4.42
CA ILE A 3 -0.87 -25.96 -4.56
C ILE A 3 -2.32 -26.34 -4.25
N GLU A 4 -2.82 -27.51 -4.70
CA GLU A 4 -4.19 -27.93 -4.37
C GLU A 4 -4.36 -28.18 -2.88
N SER A 5 -3.36 -28.75 -2.21
CA SER A 5 -3.37 -28.97 -0.77
C SER A 5 -3.49 -27.64 0.00
N ARG A 6 -2.82 -26.59 -0.47
CA ARG A 6 -2.92 -25.25 0.14
C ARG A 6 -4.28 -24.63 -0.13
N ARG A 7 -4.79 -24.70 -1.37
CA ARG A 7 -6.15 -24.23 -1.70
C ARG A 7 -7.22 -24.91 -0.86
N ALA A 8 -7.15 -26.23 -0.69
CA ALA A 8 -8.05 -26.99 0.17
C ALA A 8 -7.97 -26.53 1.64
N THR A 9 -6.76 -26.15 2.09
CA THR A 9 -6.56 -25.60 3.44
C THR A 9 -7.24 -24.24 3.61
N VAL A 10 -7.10 -23.35 2.63
CA VAL A 10 -7.79 -22.04 2.62
C VAL A 10 -9.30 -22.23 2.63
N GLN A 11 -9.84 -23.11 1.78
CA GLN A 11 -11.27 -23.40 1.74
C GLN A 11 -11.78 -23.94 3.08
N ARG A 12 -11.03 -24.85 3.71
CA ARG A 12 -11.39 -25.37 5.04
C ARG A 12 -11.41 -24.27 6.09
N LEU A 13 -10.44 -23.36 6.07
CA LEU A 13 -10.38 -22.20 6.96
C LEU A 13 -11.60 -21.27 6.79
N ILE A 14 -11.97 -20.97 5.54
CA ILE A 14 -13.15 -20.15 5.24
C ILE A 14 -14.42 -20.79 5.80
N VAL A 15 -14.59 -22.09 5.58
CA VAL A 15 -15.76 -22.84 6.10
C VAL A 15 -15.75 -22.85 7.62
N SER A 16 -14.62 -23.15 8.27
CA SER A 16 -14.54 -23.23 9.74
C SER A 16 -14.82 -21.89 10.41
N GLU A 17 -14.29 -20.80 9.86
CA GLU A 17 -14.52 -19.46 10.41
C GLU A 17 -15.96 -18.99 10.14
N GLY A 18 -16.54 -19.36 9.00
CA GLY A 18 -17.95 -19.14 8.70
C GLY A 18 -18.88 -19.82 9.73
N ILE A 19 -18.59 -21.07 10.10
CA ILE A 19 -19.32 -21.78 11.16
C ILE A 19 -19.15 -21.08 12.52
N ALA A 20 -17.98 -20.50 12.79
CA ALA A 20 -17.70 -19.74 14.01
C ALA A 20 -18.31 -18.32 14.01
N GLY A 21 -19.12 -17.96 13.00
CA GLY A 21 -19.76 -16.65 12.89
C GLY A 21 -18.82 -15.54 12.40
N ARG A 22 -17.61 -15.88 11.93
CA ARG A 22 -16.63 -14.93 11.37
C ARG A 22 -16.50 -15.17 9.87
N SER A 23 -17.34 -14.51 9.08
CA SER A 23 -17.25 -14.63 7.62
C SER A 23 -15.97 -13.95 7.10
N ILE A 24 -14.92 -14.74 6.86
CA ILE A 24 -13.68 -14.29 6.20
C ILE A 24 -13.66 -14.59 4.70
N GLY A 25 -14.65 -15.34 4.19
CA GLY A 25 -14.73 -15.72 2.78
C GLY A 25 -14.98 -14.56 1.82
N SER A 26 -15.44 -13.42 2.33
CA SER A 26 -15.61 -12.17 1.59
C SER A 26 -14.57 -11.11 1.94
N ASP A 27 -13.60 -11.43 2.80
CA ASP A 27 -12.58 -10.49 3.24
C ASP A 27 -11.45 -10.45 2.20
N MET A 28 -11.39 -9.36 1.42
CA MET A 28 -10.42 -9.23 0.34
C MET A 28 -8.97 -9.29 0.83
N ASP A 29 -8.67 -8.74 2.01
CA ASP A 29 -7.31 -8.80 2.56
C ASP A 29 -6.91 -10.23 2.92
N PHE A 30 -7.85 -11.02 3.44
CA PHE A 30 -7.62 -12.44 3.69
C PHE A 30 -7.38 -13.20 2.37
N LEU A 31 -8.21 -12.98 1.35
CA LEU A 31 -8.11 -13.68 0.08
C LEU A 31 -6.78 -13.37 -0.64
N SER A 32 -6.33 -12.12 -0.63
CA SER A 32 -5.04 -11.72 -1.20
C SER A 32 -3.86 -12.39 -0.49
N LEU A 33 -3.86 -12.41 0.84
CA LEU A 33 -2.81 -13.09 1.61
C LEU A 33 -2.85 -14.61 1.43
N ALA A 34 -4.05 -15.18 1.30
CA ALA A 34 -4.23 -16.60 1.01
C ALA A 34 -3.70 -16.98 -0.37
N GLU A 35 -3.87 -16.12 -1.38
CA GLU A 35 -3.30 -16.30 -2.72
C GLU A 35 -1.77 -16.29 -2.69
N GLN A 36 -1.16 -15.30 -2.03
CA GLN A 36 0.31 -15.25 -1.87
C GLN A 36 0.86 -16.50 -1.16
N TRP A 37 0.16 -16.99 -0.13
CA TRP A 37 0.54 -18.23 0.53
C TRP A 37 0.39 -19.45 -0.38
N VAL A 38 -0.71 -19.54 -1.16
CA VAL A 38 -0.92 -20.61 -2.13
C VAL A 38 0.19 -20.60 -3.19
N SER A 39 0.61 -19.42 -3.66
CA SER A 39 1.68 -19.19 -4.64
C SER A 39 3.09 -19.40 -4.12
N ARG A 40 3.29 -19.66 -2.82
CA ARG A 40 4.62 -19.78 -2.15
C ARG A 40 5.39 -18.46 -2.04
N GLU A 41 4.73 -17.32 -2.20
CA GLU A 41 5.36 -16.01 -2.01
C GLU A 41 5.59 -15.71 -0.53
N ILE A 42 4.68 -16.19 0.32
CA ILE A 42 4.77 -16.08 1.78
C ILE A 42 4.52 -17.43 2.46
N ASP A 43 5.03 -17.58 3.68
CA ASP A 43 4.77 -18.73 4.53
C ASP A 43 3.51 -18.54 5.38
N MET A 44 2.95 -19.65 5.87
CA MET A 44 1.77 -19.63 6.75
C MET A 44 1.94 -18.75 8.01
N PRO A 45 3.03 -18.83 8.79
CA PRO A 45 3.24 -17.89 9.91
C PRO A 45 3.19 -16.42 9.47
N GLU A 46 3.77 -16.08 8.32
CA GLU A 46 3.79 -14.72 7.80
C GLU A 46 2.39 -14.26 7.37
N MET A 47 1.65 -15.09 6.64
CA MET A 47 0.25 -14.84 6.28
C MET A 47 -0.62 -14.58 7.53
N ARG A 48 -0.41 -15.36 8.60
CA ARG A 48 -1.10 -15.18 9.88
C ARG A 48 -0.74 -13.84 10.54
N ARG A 49 0.54 -13.47 10.54
CA ARG A 49 1.04 -12.20 11.09
C ARG A 49 0.44 -11.00 10.34
N LEU A 50 0.51 -11.01 9.01
CA LEU A 50 -0.02 -9.95 8.16
C LEU A 50 -1.53 -9.79 8.34
N TYR A 51 -2.27 -10.90 8.37
CA TYR A 51 -3.71 -10.83 8.57
C TYR A 51 -4.10 -10.30 9.97
N GLN A 52 -3.33 -10.63 11.01
CA GLN A 52 -3.53 -10.04 12.34
C GLN A 52 -3.30 -8.52 12.34
N ALA A 53 -2.23 -8.06 11.70
CA ALA A 53 -1.95 -6.63 11.56
C ALA A 53 -3.10 -5.87 10.85
N VAL A 54 -3.64 -6.44 9.76
CA VAL A 54 -4.81 -5.87 9.07
C VAL A 54 -6.02 -5.78 10.00
N ARG A 55 -6.30 -6.83 10.79
CA ARG A 55 -7.44 -6.83 11.74
C ARG A 55 -7.24 -5.82 12.86
N GLU A 56 -6.02 -5.63 13.34
CA GLU A 56 -5.70 -4.62 14.34
C GLU A 56 -5.87 -3.20 13.79
N GLU A 57 -5.38 -2.95 12.59
CA GLU A 57 -5.50 -1.65 11.91
C GLU A 57 -6.98 -1.28 11.69
N ARG A 58 -7.79 -2.20 11.16
CA ARG A 58 -9.24 -1.99 11.03
C ARG A 58 -9.92 -1.74 12.38
N ARG A 59 -9.44 -2.37 13.46
CA ARG A 59 -9.99 -2.14 14.81
C ARG A 59 -9.64 -0.74 15.32
N LYS A 60 -8.40 -0.28 15.08
CA LYS A 60 -7.96 1.09 15.41
C LYS A 60 -8.77 2.14 14.65
N GLN A 61 -9.01 1.94 13.36
CA GLN A 61 -9.82 2.85 12.54
C GLN A 61 -11.28 2.93 13.00
N LYS A 62 -11.86 1.82 13.48
CA LYS A 62 -13.21 1.82 14.07
C LYS A 62 -13.28 2.53 15.43
N LEU A 63 -12.20 2.49 16.20
CA LEU A 63 -12.14 3.14 17.52
C LEU A 63 -11.84 4.64 17.41
N ASN A 64 -11.12 5.05 16.37
CA ASN A 64 -10.79 6.44 16.06
C ASN A 64 -11.38 6.83 14.70
N PRO A 65 -12.66 7.24 14.63
CA PRO A 65 -13.23 7.82 13.43
C PRO A 65 -12.73 9.26 13.27
N ASN A 66 -11.42 9.46 13.11
CA ASN A 66 -10.90 10.72 12.60
C ASN A 66 -10.40 10.46 11.18
N PRO A 67 -11.16 10.86 10.14
CA PRO A 67 -10.75 10.67 8.76
C PRO A 67 -9.74 11.75 8.42
N THR A 68 -8.47 11.53 8.74
CA THR A 68 -7.39 12.21 8.00
C THR A 68 -6.90 11.24 6.93
N PRO A 69 -7.25 11.45 5.65
CA PRO A 69 -6.59 10.75 4.58
C PRO A 69 -5.17 11.29 4.51
N SER A 70 -4.22 10.63 5.16
CA SER A 70 -2.80 10.80 4.84
C SER A 70 -2.52 10.04 3.55
N THR A 71 -3.06 10.58 2.46
CA THR A 71 -2.48 10.39 1.14
C THR A 71 -1.42 11.46 1.00
N GLU A 72 -0.27 11.07 0.44
CA GLU A 72 0.90 11.89 0.11
C GLU A 72 1.91 12.08 1.26
N LEU A 73 3.20 11.82 1.11
CA LEU A 73 4.00 11.37 -0.03
C LEU A 73 5.35 10.92 0.52
N PHE A 74 5.99 10.00 -0.19
CA PHE A 74 7.43 9.81 -0.12
C PHE A 74 8.18 11.13 -0.38
N ALA A 75 9.41 11.19 0.13
CA ALA A 75 10.50 12.10 -0.23
C ALA A 75 10.48 13.51 0.41
N GLU A 76 11.23 13.58 1.51
CA GLU A 76 12.22 14.61 1.84
C GLU A 76 12.65 15.48 0.63
N GLU A 77 12.34 16.78 0.67
CA GLU A 77 13.24 17.85 0.19
C GLU A 77 12.91 19.16 0.94
N PRO A 78 13.93 19.88 1.44
CA PRO A 78 13.74 21.11 2.21
C PRO A 78 13.34 22.28 1.29
N GLN A 79 12.33 23.03 1.71
CA GLN A 79 11.90 24.27 1.06
C GLN A 79 13.05 25.29 1.06
N THR A 80 13.70 25.44 -0.09
CA THR A 80 14.37 26.69 -0.51
C THR A 80 13.57 27.18 -1.71
N SER A 81 12.61 28.09 -1.53
CA SER A 81 12.82 29.53 -1.72
C SER A 81 13.69 29.85 -2.95
N SER A 82 13.07 29.99 -4.13
CA SER A 82 13.35 31.05 -5.11
C SER A 82 12.93 30.64 -6.53
N ASP A 83 12.06 31.48 -7.10
CA ASP A 83 12.23 32.04 -8.44
C ASP A 83 11.98 31.13 -9.66
N GLU A 84 10.70 31.00 -10.00
CA GLU A 84 10.25 30.77 -11.37
C GLU A 84 10.26 32.11 -12.13
N GLN A 85 11.43 32.54 -12.61
CA GLN A 85 11.54 33.47 -13.73
C GLN A 85 12.57 32.96 -14.74
N SER A 86 12.26 31.81 -15.35
CA SER A 86 12.84 31.44 -16.65
C SER A 86 12.17 32.26 -17.76
N ALA A 87 12.52 33.55 -17.85
CA ALA A 87 12.40 34.29 -19.10
C ALA A 87 13.64 33.97 -19.95
N GLU A 88 13.44 33.01 -20.84
CA GLU A 88 14.10 32.81 -22.13
C GLU A 88 15.24 33.78 -22.47
N ILE A 89 16.45 33.23 -22.42
CA ILE A 89 17.71 33.85 -22.82
C ILE A 89 17.72 34.02 -24.34
N ALA A 90 17.34 35.21 -24.83
CA ALA A 90 17.78 35.67 -26.14
C ALA A 90 19.18 36.28 -26.02
N ARG A 91 20.16 35.49 -26.46
CA ARG A 91 21.59 35.76 -26.67
C ARG A 91 21.84 37.21 -27.11
N PHE A 92 22.58 38.01 -26.32
CA PHE A 92 24.03 38.17 -26.33
C PHE A 92 24.66 38.59 -27.69
N ALA A 93 25.14 39.84 -27.67
CA ALA A 93 26.29 40.41 -28.37
C ALA A 93 26.22 40.72 -29.88
N GLN A 94 26.18 42.04 -30.17
CA GLN A 94 27.31 42.80 -30.74
C GLN A 94 27.03 44.29 -30.43
N SER A 95 27.81 44.91 -29.54
CA SER A 95 29.04 45.67 -29.85
C SER A 95 28.71 46.90 -30.70
N ASP A 96 28.66 48.09 -30.12
CA ASP A 96 29.79 48.99 -29.84
C ASP A 96 29.83 50.14 -30.86
N PHE A 97 30.23 51.33 -30.40
CA PHE A 97 30.66 52.49 -31.20
C PHE A 97 29.65 53.53 -31.73
N ASN A 98 29.44 54.58 -30.92
CA ASN A 98 29.86 55.98 -31.16
C ASN A 98 29.97 56.51 -32.62
N GLU A 99 29.05 57.40 -33.04
CA GLU A 99 29.27 58.83 -33.40
C GLU A 99 27.94 59.57 -33.65
#